data_AF-A0AAU3L407-F1
#
_entry.id   AF-A0AAU3L407-F1
#
_cell.length_a   1.000
_cell.length_b   1.000
_cell.length_c   1.000
_cell.angle_alpha   90.00
_cell.angle_beta   90.00
_cell.angle_gamma   90.00
#
_symmetry.space_group_name_H-M   'P 1'
#
loop_
_entity.id
_entity.type
_entity.pdbx_description
1 polymer ?
#
loop_
_entity_poly.entity_id
_entity_poly.type
_entity_poly.pdbx_seq_one_letter_code
_entity_poly.pdbx_strand_id
1 'polypeptide(L)'
;MKQRRLLTGLVVAVLVGTAGACDSGGGGTGDQWTAPAPGQAAALLDFAEGGRDAALRDVAFYGFGGVTAPGGMTTGPDGSVYGLGDKAVRLKPDRTVSTVEGATKAGTSTSGLVALPDGSLVVGGAGQVKRIAPDGTVSVLAGAAGAARTPGAPVPASVPAVGFHFAGPSPFGVGPDGTILIGDRDVLWGLKNGTLKQLYRTTGKSADGQLLHIGRDSAVDATGTAYISPEVPDRFPGRLSDLLAVRANGSLSKLQLPAAIDGMPGAPAALKVRWLTGDGANGIFAQVYDASGNNGAVLHLHSGKADVIAHEASDVESTKPCRIPQPVDALRLPCALPEAMTYRSGSLILGGLADYILQIRVT
;
A
#
# COMPACT_ATOMS: atom_id res chain seq x y z
N MET A 1 -4.10 -56.28 23.14
CA MET A 1 -3.95 -54.82 23.03
C MET A 1 -5.14 -54.26 22.24
N LYS A 2 -6.10 -53.61 22.89
CA LYS A 2 -7.31 -53.07 22.27
C LYS A 2 -7.11 -51.58 21.95
N GLN A 3 -7.06 -51.22 20.68
CA GLN A 3 -7.09 -49.83 20.21
C GLN A 3 -8.51 -49.27 20.34
N ARG A 4 -8.68 -48.21 21.14
CA ARG A 4 -9.87 -47.35 21.10
C ARG A 4 -9.58 -46.17 20.18
N ARG A 5 -10.33 -46.07 19.08
CA ARG A 5 -10.41 -44.86 18.25
C ARG A 5 -11.42 -43.91 18.90
N LEU A 6 -10.99 -42.72 19.27
CA LEU A 6 -11.84 -41.60 19.65
C LEU A 6 -12.13 -40.80 18.38
N LEU A 7 -13.38 -40.80 17.94
CA LEU A 7 -13.93 -39.87 16.94
C LEU A 7 -14.35 -38.60 17.68
N THR A 8 -13.61 -37.52 17.48
CA THR A 8 -14.01 -36.18 17.94
C THR A 8 -14.80 -35.53 16.81
N GLY A 9 -16.13 -35.53 16.93
CA GLY A 9 -17.01 -34.76 16.04
C GLY A 9 -16.96 -33.29 16.40
N LEU A 10 -16.48 -32.45 15.49
CA LEU A 10 -16.52 -31.00 15.62
C LEU A 10 -17.86 -30.50 15.05
N VAL A 11 -18.73 -30.00 15.92
CA VAL A 11 -19.97 -29.31 15.52
C VAL A 11 -19.63 -27.85 15.24
N VAL A 12 -19.71 -27.43 13.97
CA VAL A 12 -19.62 -26.01 13.59
C VAL A 12 -21.03 -25.45 13.63
N ALA A 13 -21.33 -24.64 14.64
CA ALA A 13 -22.57 -23.87 14.71
C ALA A 13 -22.41 -22.60 13.86
N VAL A 14 -23.11 -22.53 12.73
CA VAL A 14 -23.23 -21.31 11.92
C VAL A 14 -24.34 -20.46 12.54
N LEU A 15 -23.97 -19.43 13.29
CA LEU A 15 -24.89 -18.39 13.77
C LEU A 15 -25.08 -17.35 12.66
N VAL A 16 -26.18 -17.46 11.90
CA VAL A 16 -26.64 -16.41 10.99
C VAL A 16 -27.38 -15.37 11.83
N GLY A 17 -26.68 -14.33 12.27
CA GLY A 17 -27.29 -13.18 12.93
C GLY A 17 -27.82 -12.19 11.89
N THR A 18 -29.13 -12.15 11.69
CA THR A 18 -29.78 -11.07 10.93
C THR A 18 -29.86 -9.82 11.83
N ALA A 19 -28.92 -8.89 11.65
CA ALA A 19 -29.01 -7.58 12.28
C ALA A 19 -30.10 -6.75 11.58
N GLY A 20 -31.24 -6.57 12.25
CA GLY A 20 -32.23 -5.56 11.89
C GLY A 20 -31.75 -4.19 12.34
N ALA A 21 -31.36 -3.35 11.39
CA ALA A 21 -31.08 -1.93 11.63
C ALA A 21 -32.40 -1.15 11.51
N CYS A 22 -32.79 -0.49 12.59
CA CYS A 22 -33.87 0.49 12.60
C CYS A 22 -33.39 1.75 11.86
N ASP A 23 -34.03 2.06 10.73
CA ASP A 23 -33.80 3.28 9.97
C ASP A 23 -34.99 4.22 10.19
N SER A 24 -34.73 5.39 10.78
CA SER A 24 -35.73 6.42 11.01
C SER A 24 -35.11 7.80 10.78
N GLY A 25 -35.13 8.25 9.53
CA GLY A 25 -34.77 9.61 9.14
C GLY A 25 -34.96 9.82 7.65
N GLY A 26 -36.17 10.20 7.23
CA GLY A 26 -36.53 10.38 5.82
C GLY A 26 -35.83 11.56 5.14
N GLY A 27 -35.56 11.40 3.84
CA GLY A 27 -35.38 12.50 2.89
C GLY A 27 -34.05 12.55 2.13
N GLY A 28 -33.69 11.48 1.40
CA GLY A 28 -32.57 11.51 0.46
C GLY A 28 -32.00 10.13 0.12
N THR A 29 -32.77 9.27 -0.52
CA THR A 29 -32.33 7.90 -0.89
C THR A 29 -31.18 7.85 -1.92
N GLY A 30 -30.66 9.00 -2.38
CA GLY A 30 -29.57 9.10 -3.35
C GLY A 30 -28.16 9.03 -2.76
N ASP A 31 -28.00 9.23 -1.44
CA ASP A 31 -26.66 9.42 -0.84
C ASP A 31 -26.16 8.21 -0.03
N GLN A 32 -26.93 7.13 0.08
CA GLN A 32 -26.46 5.97 0.84
C GLN A 32 -25.38 5.22 0.06
N TRP A 33 -24.26 4.92 0.72
CA TRP A 33 -23.17 4.15 0.13
C TRP A 33 -23.57 2.69 -0.04
N THR A 34 -23.28 2.14 -1.23
CA THR A 34 -23.45 0.73 -1.56
C THR A 34 -22.09 0.09 -1.73
N ALA A 35 -21.85 -1.03 -1.03
CA ALA A 35 -20.63 -1.80 -1.19
C ALA A 35 -20.55 -2.41 -2.60
N PRO A 36 -19.38 -2.40 -3.26
CA PRO A 36 -19.22 -3.03 -4.57
C PRO A 36 -19.24 -4.57 -4.47
N ALA A 37 -19.89 -5.23 -5.43
CA ALA A 37 -19.78 -6.68 -5.64
C ALA A 37 -18.43 -7.05 -6.28
N PRO A 38 -18.00 -8.33 -6.28
CA PRO A 38 -16.77 -8.74 -6.94
C PRO A 38 -16.69 -8.28 -8.40
N GLY A 39 -15.56 -7.69 -8.80
CA GLY A 39 -15.36 -7.05 -10.09
C GLY A 39 -15.87 -5.61 -10.19
N GLN A 40 -16.52 -5.08 -9.15
CA GLN A 40 -16.99 -3.70 -9.11
C GLN A 40 -16.11 -2.80 -8.25
N ALA A 41 -16.24 -1.50 -8.51
CA ALA A 41 -15.63 -0.43 -7.75
C ALA A 41 -16.68 0.59 -7.29
N ALA A 42 -16.48 1.17 -6.11
CA ALA A 42 -17.34 2.23 -5.59
C ALA A 42 -16.51 3.28 -4.85
N ALA A 43 -16.93 4.55 -4.93
CA ALA A 43 -16.35 5.60 -4.08
C ALA A 43 -16.72 5.33 -2.62
N LEU A 44 -15.71 4.91 -1.84
CA LEU A 44 -15.82 4.68 -0.41
C LEU A 44 -16.03 5.99 0.35
N LEU A 45 -15.30 7.03 -0.05
CA LEU A 45 -15.52 8.42 0.36
C LEU A 45 -15.49 9.30 -0.89
N ASP A 46 -16.39 10.28 -0.96
CA ASP A 46 -16.42 11.32 -2.01
C ASP A 46 -16.34 12.70 -1.36
N PHE A 47 -15.16 13.32 -1.41
CA PHE A 47 -14.87 14.62 -0.82
C PHE A 47 -14.80 15.75 -1.85
N ALA A 48 -15.28 15.50 -3.08
CA ALA A 48 -15.46 16.55 -4.07
C ALA A 48 -16.42 17.62 -3.53
N GLU A 49 -16.35 18.84 -4.07
CA GLU A 49 -17.29 19.90 -3.68
C GLU A 49 -18.73 19.44 -3.97
N GLY A 50 -19.59 19.51 -2.95
CA GLY A 50 -20.96 18.98 -3.00
C GLY A 50 -21.04 17.45 -3.10
N GLY A 51 -19.95 16.73 -2.85
CA GLY A 51 -19.93 15.28 -2.65
C GLY A 51 -20.44 14.89 -1.25
N ARG A 52 -20.80 13.62 -1.09
CA ARG A 52 -21.42 13.08 0.13
C ARG A 52 -20.58 13.29 1.39
N ASP A 53 -19.26 13.22 1.25
CA ASP A 53 -18.30 13.22 2.34
C ASP A 53 -17.46 14.51 2.34
N ALA A 54 -17.95 15.60 1.72
CA ALA A 54 -17.25 16.90 1.61
C ALA A 54 -16.81 17.47 2.97
N ALA A 55 -17.56 17.22 4.05
CA ALA A 55 -17.18 17.63 5.41
C ALA A 55 -15.92 16.92 5.94
N LEU A 56 -15.54 15.77 5.35
CA LEU A 56 -14.34 15.02 5.73
C LEU A 56 -13.10 15.47 4.94
N ARG A 57 -13.23 16.38 3.97
CA ARG A 57 -12.15 16.81 3.08
C ARG A 57 -10.90 17.21 3.86
N ASP A 58 -11.03 18.04 4.90
CA ASP A 58 -9.90 18.55 5.70
C ASP A 58 -9.14 17.49 6.52
N VAL A 59 -9.67 16.28 6.60
CA VAL A 59 -9.00 15.15 7.25
C VAL A 59 -8.58 14.13 6.20
N ALA A 60 -9.53 13.58 5.43
CA ALA A 60 -9.27 12.50 4.49
C ALA A 60 -8.33 12.92 3.34
N PHE A 61 -8.50 14.12 2.79
CA PHE A 61 -7.66 14.63 1.70
C PHE A 61 -6.19 14.65 2.12
N TYR A 62 -5.87 15.18 3.30
CA TYR A 62 -4.49 15.30 3.74
C TYR A 62 -3.78 14.00 4.06
N GLY A 63 -4.53 12.92 4.31
CA GLY A 63 -3.92 11.61 4.56
C GLY A 63 -3.95 10.65 3.38
N PHE A 64 -4.92 10.81 2.48
CA PHE A 64 -5.11 9.90 1.35
C PHE A 64 -4.97 10.56 -0.02
N GLY A 65 -5.08 11.88 -0.18
CA GLY A 65 -5.28 12.51 -1.49
C GLY A 65 -4.61 13.88 -1.69
N GLY A 66 -3.71 14.30 -0.80
CA GLY A 66 -3.14 15.65 -0.73
C GLY A 66 -2.45 16.15 -2.00
N VAL A 67 -1.79 17.33 -1.96
CA VAL A 67 -1.07 17.87 -3.12
C VAL A 67 0.15 17.04 -3.56
N THR A 68 0.54 16.07 -2.74
CA THR A 68 1.59 15.10 -3.05
C THR A 68 1.04 13.69 -2.85
N ALA A 69 1.59 12.75 -3.61
CA ALA A 69 1.31 11.33 -3.43
C ALA A 69 1.48 10.95 -1.95
N PRO A 70 0.57 10.14 -1.37
CA PRO A 70 0.71 9.74 0.02
C PRO A 70 2.04 9.00 0.22
N GLY A 71 2.75 9.34 1.28
CA GLY A 71 3.99 8.70 1.70
C GLY A 71 3.82 7.25 2.17
N GLY A 72 2.59 6.75 2.30
CA GLY A 72 2.29 5.35 2.58
C GLY A 72 0.79 5.09 2.78
N MET A 73 0.34 3.89 2.42
CA MET A 73 -0.99 3.37 2.75
C MET A 73 -0.87 1.93 3.26
N THR A 74 -1.61 1.59 4.31
CA THR A 74 -1.57 0.25 4.91
C THR A 74 -2.90 -0.11 5.55
N THR A 75 -3.09 -1.40 5.83
CA THR A 75 -4.28 -1.91 6.51
C THR A 75 -3.90 -2.42 7.89
N GLY A 76 -4.62 -1.99 8.92
CA GLY A 76 -4.43 -2.47 10.29
C GLY A 76 -5.16 -3.78 10.60
N PRO A 77 -4.81 -4.42 11.72
CA PRO A 77 -5.42 -5.68 12.15
C PRO A 77 -6.91 -5.56 12.49
N ASP A 78 -7.39 -4.35 12.77
CA ASP A 78 -8.81 -4.06 13.01
C ASP A 78 -9.61 -3.76 11.73
N GLY A 79 -9.00 -3.95 10.56
CA GLY A 79 -9.58 -3.67 9.26
C GLY A 79 -9.62 -2.19 8.91
N SER A 80 -9.07 -1.28 9.72
CA SER A 80 -8.93 0.12 9.33
C SER A 80 -7.87 0.27 8.24
N VAL A 81 -8.05 1.27 7.38
CA VAL A 81 -7.04 1.70 6.41
C VAL A 81 -6.37 2.94 6.95
N TYR A 82 -5.04 2.98 6.89
CA TYR A 82 -4.25 4.13 7.30
C TYR A 82 -3.59 4.73 6.08
N GLY A 83 -3.60 6.06 6.01
CA GLY A 83 -2.92 6.84 4.98
C GLY A 83 -1.96 7.80 5.64
N LEU A 84 -0.82 8.04 5.00
CA LEU A 84 0.18 9.00 5.40
C LEU A 84 0.37 10.00 4.27
N GLY A 85 -0.15 11.21 4.41
CA GLY A 85 0.19 12.36 3.56
C GLY A 85 0.78 13.47 4.43
N ASP A 86 0.22 14.67 4.33
CA ASP A 86 0.53 15.78 5.25
C ASP A 86 0.11 15.45 6.70
N LYS A 87 -0.88 14.56 6.85
CA LYS A 87 -1.32 13.98 8.12
C LYS A 87 -1.34 12.47 8.00
N ALA A 88 -1.11 11.77 9.10
CA ALA A 88 -1.54 10.38 9.19
C ALA A 88 -3.01 10.32 9.59
N VAL A 89 -3.79 9.54 8.86
CA VAL A 89 -5.22 9.39 9.05
C VAL A 89 -5.61 7.93 9.10
N ARG A 90 -6.75 7.66 9.72
CA ARG A 90 -7.34 6.34 9.84
C ARG A 90 -8.77 6.38 9.31
N LEU A 91 -9.05 5.53 8.34
CA LEU A 91 -10.37 5.22 7.83
C LEU A 91 -10.84 3.89 8.42
N LYS A 92 -11.85 3.92 9.28
CA LYS A 92 -12.43 2.72 9.89
C LYS A 92 -13.37 1.98 8.93
N PRO A 93 -13.69 0.70 9.20
CA PRO A 93 -14.67 -0.05 8.40
C PRO A 93 -16.06 0.59 8.34
N ASP A 94 -16.46 1.35 9.37
CA ASP A 94 -17.71 2.11 9.43
C ASP A 94 -17.68 3.43 8.63
N ARG A 95 -16.61 3.64 7.83
CA ARG A 95 -16.36 4.83 7.02
C ARG A 95 -16.08 6.11 7.81
N THR A 96 -15.91 6.03 9.12
CA THR A 96 -15.44 7.19 9.89
C THR A 96 -13.96 7.43 9.67
N VAL A 97 -13.58 8.71 9.58
CA VAL A 97 -12.19 9.15 9.39
C VAL A 97 -11.73 9.94 10.61
N SER A 98 -10.52 9.65 11.09
CA SER A 98 -9.87 10.43 12.15
C SER A 98 -8.39 10.64 11.85
N THR A 99 -7.79 11.65 12.46
CA THR A 99 -6.32 11.77 12.51
C THR A 99 -5.74 10.70 13.43
N VAL A 100 -4.51 10.28 13.16
CA VAL A 100 -3.74 9.41 14.06
C VAL A 100 -2.93 10.26 15.01
N GLU A 101 -3.16 10.11 16.32
CA GLU A 101 -2.39 10.81 17.34
C GLU A 101 -0.91 10.41 17.31
N GLY A 102 -0.03 11.36 17.61
CA GLY A 102 1.42 11.13 17.63
C GLY A 102 2.10 11.15 16.26
N ALA A 103 1.37 11.02 15.15
CA ALA A 103 1.97 11.09 13.81
C ALA A 103 2.62 12.45 13.51
N THR A 104 2.02 13.56 13.94
CA THR A 104 2.64 14.90 13.82
C THR A 104 3.90 15.03 14.66
N LYS A 105 4.00 14.29 15.78
CA LYS A 105 5.21 14.22 16.62
C LYS A 105 6.32 13.39 15.96
N ALA A 106 5.99 12.57 14.95
CA ALA A 106 6.98 11.80 14.22
C ALA A 106 7.85 12.66 13.29
N GLY A 107 7.43 13.88 12.94
CA GLY A 107 8.21 14.88 12.19
C GLY A 107 7.60 15.26 10.84
N THR A 108 8.15 16.29 10.19
CA THR A 108 7.62 16.92 8.97
C THR A 108 8.07 16.26 7.65
N SER A 109 8.75 15.11 7.71
CA SER A 109 9.28 14.39 6.54
C SER A 109 9.14 12.88 6.72
N THR A 110 7.95 12.45 7.11
CA THR A 110 7.65 11.03 7.28
C THR A 110 7.43 10.34 5.93
N SER A 111 7.99 9.14 5.78
CA SER A 111 7.86 8.29 4.61
C SER A 111 7.68 6.83 5.02
N GLY A 112 6.92 6.09 4.24
CA GLY A 112 6.57 4.71 4.55
C GLY A 112 5.58 4.63 5.71
N LEU A 113 4.63 3.70 5.60
CA LEU A 113 3.63 3.46 6.63
C LEU A 113 3.30 1.98 6.68
N VAL A 114 3.45 1.38 7.86
CA VAL A 114 3.14 -0.04 8.07
C VAL A 114 2.37 -0.21 9.37
N ALA A 115 1.28 -0.97 9.36
CA ALA A 115 0.59 -1.38 10.56
C ALA A 115 1.17 -2.71 11.09
N LEU A 116 1.39 -2.77 12.40
CA LEU A 116 1.84 -3.97 13.10
C LEU A 116 0.65 -4.78 13.64
N PRO A 117 0.81 -6.08 13.91
CA PRO A 117 -0.26 -6.93 14.45
C PRO A 117 -0.85 -6.45 15.79
N ASP A 118 -0.11 -5.67 16.57
CA ASP A 118 -0.59 -5.08 17.82
C ASP A 118 -1.30 -3.73 17.65
N GLY A 119 -1.57 -3.33 16.40
CA GLY A 119 -2.28 -2.10 16.07
C GLY A 119 -1.41 -0.83 16.09
N SER A 120 -0.14 -0.94 16.48
CA SER A 120 0.80 0.18 16.32
C SER A 120 1.18 0.40 14.86
N LEU A 121 1.65 1.60 14.54
CA LEU A 121 2.12 1.98 13.22
C LEU A 121 3.64 2.17 13.24
N VAL A 122 4.28 1.93 12.10
CA VAL A 122 5.70 2.19 11.88
C VAL A 122 5.85 3.14 10.70
N VAL A 123 6.63 4.19 10.91
CA VAL A 123 6.95 5.23 9.92
C VAL A 123 8.44 5.46 9.87
N GLY A 124 8.96 5.86 8.71
CA GLY A 124 10.31 6.36 8.56
C GLY A 124 10.33 7.89 8.50
N GLY A 125 11.44 8.53 8.86
CA GLY A 125 11.59 9.98 8.72
C GLY A 125 12.77 10.51 9.53
N ALA A 126 13.39 11.59 9.05
CA ALA A 126 14.54 12.24 9.69
C ALA A 126 15.67 11.28 10.11
N GLY A 127 15.97 10.28 9.26
CA GLY A 127 17.01 9.28 9.53
C GLY A 127 16.66 8.22 10.58
N GLN A 128 15.39 8.11 10.97
CA GLN A 128 14.90 7.18 11.98
C GLN A 128 13.71 6.36 11.47
N VAL A 129 13.54 5.18 12.05
CA VAL A 129 12.31 4.38 11.98
C VAL A 129 11.64 4.46 13.34
N LYS A 130 10.41 4.97 13.36
CA LYS A 130 9.64 5.26 14.57
C LYS A 130 8.41 4.38 14.62
N ARG A 131 8.04 3.98 15.83
CA ARG A 131 6.79 3.30 16.15
C ARG A 131 5.85 4.28 16.83
N ILE A 132 4.58 4.25 16.43
CA ILE A 132 3.47 4.99 17.02
C ILE A 132 2.54 3.95 17.64
N ALA A 133 2.51 3.88 18.96
CA ALA A 133 1.60 3.00 19.68
C ALA A 133 0.13 3.44 19.51
N PRO A 134 -0.86 2.56 19.77
CA PRO A 134 -2.27 2.91 19.65
C PRO A 134 -2.73 4.09 20.52
N ASP A 135 -2.01 4.37 21.61
CA ASP A 135 -2.22 5.53 22.50
C ASP A 135 -1.52 6.81 22.04
N GLY A 136 -0.91 6.80 20.84
CA GLY A 136 -0.17 7.92 20.27
C GLY A 136 1.25 8.11 20.79
N THR A 137 1.75 7.23 21.69
CA THR A 137 3.14 7.26 22.14
C THR A 137 4.08 6.95 21.00
N VAL A 138 5.14 7.77 20.83
CA VAL A 138 6.13 7.60 19.77
C VAL A 138 7.47 7.14 20.34
N SER A 139 8.05 6.09 19.77
CA SER A 139 9.38 5.56 20.15
C SER A 139 10.24 5.28 18.92
N VAL A 140 11.56 5.41 19.03
CA VAL A 140 12.50 5.05 17.96
C VAL A 140 12.78 3.54 17.99
N LEU A 141 12.55 2.85 16.88
CA LEU A 141 12.89 1.44 16.72
C LEU A 141 14.29 1.23 16.15
N ALA A 142 14.68 2.09 15.21
CA ALA A 142 15.97 2.05 14.55
C ALA A 142 16.39 3.45 14.12
N GLY A 143 17.70 3.64 13.97
CA GLY A 143 18.28 4.85 13.45
C GLY A 143 18.67 5.87 14.52
N ALA A 144 19.46 6.86 14.12
CA ALA A 144 19.84 8.01 14.91
C ALA A 144 19.70 9.30 14.11
N ALA A 145 19.36 10.39 14.81
CA ALA A 145 19.43 11.72 14.22
C ALA A 145 20.88 12.08 13.89
N GLY A 146 21.07 12.92 12.87
CA GLY A 146 22.40 13.40 12.46
C GLY A 146 22.61 13.30 10.95
N ALA A 147 23.87 13.30 10.54
CA ALA A 147 24.23 13.17 9.14
C ALA A 147 23.77 11.81 8.59
N ALA A 148 22.96 11.85 7.53
CA ALA A 148 22.52 10.67 6.82
C ALA A 148 23.73 9.97 6.16
N ARG A 149 23.69 8.64 6.05
CA ARG A 149 24.69 7.93 5.24
C ARG A 149 24.57 8.35 3.77
N THR A 150 25.68 8.32 3.04
CA THR A 150 25.68 8.55 1.59
C THR A 150 25.16 7.31 0.85
N PRO A 151 24.13 7.41 -0.01
CA PRO A 151 23.73 6.32 -0.90
C PRO A 151 24.92 5.83 -1.74
N GLY A 152 25.07 4.52 -1.91
CA GLY A 152 26.22 3.94 -2.62
C GLY A 152 27.45 3.69 -1.74
N ALA A 153 27.50 4.20 -0.51
CA ALA A 153 28.54 3.83 0.45
C ALA A 153 28.38 2.35 0.90
N PRO A 154 29.48 1.61 1.14
CA PRO A 154 29.42 0.29 1.74
C PRO A 154 28.65 0.30 3.06
N VAL A 155 27.81 -0.70 3.25
CA VAL A 155 27.08 -0.93 4.50
C VAL A 155 27.33 -2.37 4.98
N PRO A 156 27.37 -2.63 6.30
CA PRO A 156 27.55 -3.96 6.84
C PRO A 156 26.34 -4.85 6.55
N ALA A 157 26.57 -6.16 6.38
CA ALA A 157 25.49 -7.13 6.15
C ALA A 157 24.51 -7.24 7.34
N SER A 158 24.99 -6.94 8.56
CA SER A 158 24.19 -6.89 9.77
C SER A 158 24.76 -5.84 10.73
N VAL A 159 23.92 -5.08 11.40
CA VAL A 159 24.32 -4.02 12.34
C VAL A 159 23.24 -3.82 13.42
N PRO A 160 23.61 -3.41 14.65
CA PRO A 160 22.62 -2.93 15.62
C PRO A 160 21.77 -1.81 15.02
N ALA A 161 20.47 -1.86 15.26
CA ALA A 161 19.53 -0.89 14.71
C ALA A 161 19.68 0.49 15.39
N VAL A 162 20.02 0.49 16.68
CA VAL A 162 20.27 1.71 17.45
C VAL A 162 21.58 2.36 16.98
N GLY A 163 21.55 3.65 16.72
CA GLY A 163 22.74 4.39 16.30
C GLY A 163 23.05 4.31 14.79
N PHE A 164 22.33 3.49 14.03
CA PHE A 164 22.51 3.43 12.58
C PHE A 164 22.08 4.76 11.92
N HIS A 165 22.78 5.21 10.88
CA HIS A 165 22.41 6.42 10.15
C HIS A 165 21.81 6.03 8.80
N PHE A 166 20.49 6.13 8.67
CA PHE A 166 19.79 5.89 7.41
C PHE A 166 20.00 7.04 6.40
N ALA A 167 19.87 6.73 5.10
CA ALA A 167 19.87 7.72 4.02
C ALA A 167 18.47 8.29 3.73
N GLY A 168 17.43 7.51 4.05
CA GLY A 168 16.03 7.88 3.89
C GLY A 168 15.16 6.65 4.12
N PRO A 169 14.91 6.27 5.38
CA PRO A 169 14.21 5.03 5.69
C PRO A 169 12.72 5.16 5.34
N SER A 170 12.19 4.15 4.67
CA SER A 170 10.78 4.04 4.25
C SER A 170 10.31 2.61 4.52
N PRO A 171 9.70 2.35 5.70
CA PRO A 171 9.06 1.07 6.00
C PRO A 171 7.89 0.83 5.04
N PHE A 172 7.76 -0.38 4.49
CA PHE A 172 6.70 -0.70 3.52
C PHE A 172 6.01 -2.04 3.76
N GLY A 173 6.50 -2.87 4.69
CA GLY A 173 5.85 -4.14 5.01
C GLY A 173 6.38 -4.81 6.26
N VAL A 174 5.64 -5.81 6.74
CA VAL A 174 6.05 -6.74 7.79
C VAL A 174 5.94 -8.16 7.26
N GLY A 175 7.03 -8.92 7.36
CA GLY A 175 7.05 -10.34 7.02
C GLY A 175 6.29 -11.19 8.05
N PRO A 176 5.93 -12.44 7.72
CA PRO A 176 5.16 -13.33 8.59
C PRO A 176 5.86 -13.65 9.91
N ASP A 177 7.18 -13.44 9.98
CA ASP A 177 8.00 -13.66 11.18
C ASP A 177 8.17 -12.39 12.04
N GLY A 178 7.45 -11.31 11.72
CA GLY A 178 7.49 -10.02 12.41
C GLY A 178 8.63 -9.09 11.96
N THR A 179 9.42 -9.47 10.95
CA THR A 179 10.48 -8.59 10.42
C THR A 179 9.87 -7.40 9.70
N ILE A 180 10.27 -6.18 10.08
CA ILE A 180 9.87 -4.95 9.38
C ILE A 180 10.81 -4.74 8.19
N LEU A 181 10.26 -4.60 6.99
CA LEU A 181 11.01 -4.34 5.77
C LEU A 181 11.09 -2.83 5.51
N ILE A 182 12.31 -2.34 5.28
CA ILE A 182 12.61 -0.91 5.18
C ILE A 182 13.43 -0.68 3.90
N GLY A 183 12.87 0.10 2.98
CA GLY A 183 13.65 0.68 1.89
C GLY A 183 14.45 1.86 2.43
N ASP A 184 15.74 1.90 2.18
CA ASP A 184 16.63 2.97 2.59
C ASP A 184 17.51 3.36 1.41
N ARG A 185 16.99 4.20 0.51
CA ARG A 185 17.64 4.55 -0.75
C ARG A 185 18.14 3.31 -1.48
N ASP A 186 19.44 3.05 -1.58
CA ASP A 186 20.01 1.91 -2.32
C ASP A 186 19.95 0.55 -1.60
N VAL A 187 19.43 0.50 -0.36
CA VAL A 187 19.46 -0.72 0.48
C VAL A 187 18.08 -1.13 0.93
N LEU A 188 17.80 -2.44 0.89
CA LEU A 188 16.66 -3.05 1.56
C LEU A 188 17.12 -3.71 2.86
N TRP A 189 16.57 -3.23 3.97
CA TRP A 189 16.80 -3.75 5.31
C TRP A 189 15.64 -4.60 5.81
N GLY A 190 15.96 -5.65 6.57
CA GLY A 190 15.04 -6.29 7.50
C GLY A 190 15.39 -5.91 8.93
N LEU A 191 14.45 -5.30 9.66
CA LEU A 191 14.58 -4.97 11.08
C LEU A 191 13.86 -6.03 11.92
N LYS A 192 14.62 -6.71 12.79
CA LYS A 192 14.10 -7.68 13.75
C LYS A 192 14.93 -7.68 15.02
N ASN A 193 14.29 -7.70 16.19
CA ASN A 193 14.96 -7.80 17.49
C ASN A 193 16.13 -6.81 17.66
N GLY A 194 15.93 -5.55 17.27
CA GLY A 194 16.95 -4.50 17.37
C GLY A 194 18.15 -4.64 16.44
N THR A 195 18.08 -5.52 15.43
CA THR A 195 19.13 -5.73 14.43
C THR A 195 18.62 -5.41 13.03
N LEU A 196 19.42 -4.66 12.26
CA LEU A 196 19.22 -4.45 10.84
C LEU A 196 20.04 -5.48 10.07
N LYS A 197 19.39 -6.24 9.20
CA LYS A 197 20.03 -7.17 8.26
C LYS A 197 19.84 -6.66 6.84
N GLN A 198 20.93 -6.52 6.09
CA GLN A 198 20.87 -6.19 4.67
C GLN A 198 20.31 -7.40 3.92
N LEU A 199 19.15 -7.23 3.28
CA LEU A 199 18.52 -8.28 2.48
C LEU A 199 18.86 -8.13 1.00
N TYR A 200 18.96 -6.89 0.54
CA TYR A 200 19.33 -6.56 -0.83
C TYR A 200 19.96 -5.17 -0.88
N ARG A 201 20.78 -4.94 -1.90
CA ARG A 201 21.34 -3.64 -2.22
C ARG A 201 21.42 -3.49 -3.72
N THR A 202 20.87 -2.41 -4.24
CA THR A 202 21.06 -2.06 -5.64
C THR A 202 22.39 -1.36 -5.83
N THR A 203 23.15 -1.82 -6.81
CA THR A 203 24.35 -1.13 -7.34
C THR A 203 24.11 -0.62 -8.75
N GLY A 204 22.87 -0.77 -9.25
CA GLY A 204 22.49 -0.37 -10.58
C GLY A 204 22.51 1.14 -10.72
N LYS A 205 22.84 1.60 -11.93
CA LYS A 205 22.75 3.00 -12.31
C LYS A 205 21.83 3.14 -13.51
N SER A 206 21.12 4.26 -13.59
CA SER A 206 20.40 4.68 -14.78
C SER A 206 21.33 4.98 -15.95
N ALA A 207 20.75 5.23 -17.13
CA ALA A 207 21.50 5.58 -18.33
C ALA A 207 22.34 6.86 -18.18
N ASP A 208 21.91 7.80 -17.34
CA ASP A 208 22.65 9.01 -16.97
C ASP A 208 23.56 8.84 -15.74
N GLY A 209 23.74 7.61 -15.27
CA GLY A 209 24.70 7.28 -14.22
C GLY A 209 24.23 7.55 -12.78
N GLN A 210 22.96 7.93 -12.58
CA GLN A 210 22.40 8.08 -11.24
C GLN A 210 22.18 6.72 -10.58
N LEU A 211 22.46 6.62 -9.27
CA LEU A 211 22.24 5.39 -8.52
C LEU A 211 20.74 5.11 -8.39
N LEU A 212 20.35 3.86 -8.66
CA LEU A 212 18.96 3.45 -8.43
C LEU A 212 18.65 3.40 -6.93
N HIS A 213 17.44 3.78 -6.56
CA HIS A 213 16.89 3.64 -5.21
C HIS A 213 15.88 2.49 -5.17
N ILE A 214 15.71 1.87 -4.02
CA ILE A 214 14.54 1.07 -3.68
C ILE A 214 13.35 2.02 -3.66
N GLY A 215 12.43 1.83 -4.59
CA GLY A 215 11.27 2.69 -4.72
C GLY A 215 10.40 2.68 -3.48
N ARG A 216 9.77 3.83 -3.21
CA ARG A 216 8.81 3.99 -2.10
C ARG A 216 7.63 3.03 -2.23
N ASP A 217 7.33 2.65 -3.46
CA ASP A 217 6.19 1.83 -3.88
C ASP A 217 6.48 0.33 -3.77
N SER A 218 7.28 -0.08 -2.78
CA SER A 218 7.61 -1.48 -2.54
C SER A 218 6.51 -2.17 -1.73
N ALA A 219 6.37 -3.48 -1.89
CA ALA A 219 5.35 -4.27 -1.18
C ALA A 219 5.94 -5.55 -0.58
N VAL A 220 5.18 -6.17 0.33
CA VAL A 220 5.46 -7.52 0.84
C VAL A 220 4.21 -8.38 0.68
N ASP A 221 4.38 -9.63 0.28
CA ASP A 221 3.29 -10.61 0.26
C ASP A 221 3.17 -11.36 1.61
N ALA A 222 2.18 -12.25 1.74
CA ALA A 222 1.97 -13.00 2.97
C ALA A 222 3.07 -14.05 3.26
N THR A 223 3.90 -14.39 2.26
CA THR A 223 5.06 -15.29 2.42
C THR A 223 6.29 -14.57 2.95
N GLY A 224 6.27 -13.23 2.99
CA GLY A 224 7.42 -12.40 3.36
C GLY A 224 8.36 -12.10 2.20
N THR A 225 7.93 -12.32 0.96
CA THR A 225 8.68 -11.90 -0.23
C THR A 225 8.48 -10.41 -0.44
N ALA A 226 9.58 -9.66 -0.49
CA ALA A 226 9.57 -8.24 -0.78
C ALA A 226 9.58 -8.02 -2.30
N TYR A 227 8.69 -7.19 -2.81
CA TYR A 227 8.64 -6.78 -4.20
C TYR A 227 9.09 -5.32 -4.27
N ILE A 228 10.21 -5.08 -4.92
CA ILE A 228 10.84 -3.76 -5.00
C ILE A 228 10.84 -3.29 -6.46
N SER A 229 10.59 -2.00 -6.64
CA SER A 229 10.72 -1.29 -7.92
C SER A 229 11.95 -0.39 -7.85
N PRO A 230 13.12 -0.80 -8.39
CA PRO A 230 14.26 0.08 -8.47
C PRO A 230 13.94 1.30 -9.32
N GLU A 231 14.14 2.50 -8.78
CA GLU A 231 13.78 3.76 -9.43
C GLU A 231 14.94 4.74 -9.46
N VAL A 232 14.85 5.70 -10.37
CA VAL A 232 15.78 6.83 -10.40
C VAL A 232 15.23 7.91 -9.47
N PRO A 233 16.06 8.55 -8.63
CA PRO A 233 15.60 9.59 -7.74
C PRO A 233 14.90 10.70 -8.53
N ASP A 234 13.72 11.13 -8.07
CA ASP A 234 12.93 12.22 -8.67
C ASP A 234 12.48 11.97 -10.12
N ARG A 235 12.64 10.74 -10.64
CA ARG A 235 12.09 10.31 -11.92
C ARG A 235 11.12 9.16 -11.69
N PHE A 236 9.85 9.55 -11.65
CA PHE A 236 8.67 8.69 -11.79
C PHE A 236 8.89 7.55 -12.81
N PRO A 237 8.25 6.40 -12.59
CA PRO A 237 8.69 5.31 -11.73
C PRO A 237 9.30 4.18 -12.54
N GLY A 238 9.80 3.16 -11.85
CA GLY A 238 10.35 1.94 -12.45
C GLY A 238 9.37 1.22 -13.39
N ARG A 239 9.91 0.38 -14.28
CA ARG A 239 9.09 -0.45 -15.17
C ARG A 239 8.72 -1.76 -14.50
N LEU A 240 7.62 -2.36 -14.95
CA LEU A 240 7.17 -3.65 -14.45
C LEU A 240 8.21 -4.76 -14.65
N SER A 241 8.99 -4.70 -15.74
CA SER A 241 10.08 -5.64 -16.04
C SER A 241 11.31 -5.49 -15.14
N ASP A 242 11.40 -4.38 -14.40
CA ASP A 242 12.50 -4.11 -13.46
C ASP A 242 12.15 -4.56 -12.03
N LEU A 243 10.91 -5.00 -11.78
CA LEU A 243 10.50 -5.49 -10.47
C LEU A 243 11.32 -6.71 -10.04
N LEU A 244 11.83 -6.64 -8.81
CA LEU A 244 12.58 -7.72 -8.17
C LEU A 244 11.78 -8.28 -7.01
N ALA A 245 11.72 -9.60 -6.92
CA ALA A 245 11.28 -10.33 -5.75
C ALA A 245 12.50 -10.71 -4.91
N VAL A 246 12.55 -10.22 -3.67
CA VAL A 246 13.60 -10.47 -2.68
C VAL A 246 13.00 -11.33 -1.55
N ARG A 247 13.45 -12.57 -1.43
CA ARG A 247 12.98 -13.46 -0.35
C ARG A 247 13.75 -13.17 0.95
N ALA A 248 13.20 -13.62 2.08
CA ALA A 248 13.82 -13.44 3.41
C ALA A 248 15.25 -14.01 3.54
N ASN A 249 15.61 -15.01 2.72
CA ASN A 249 16.97 -15.56 2.65
C ASN A 249 17.93 -14.72 1.80
N GLY A 250 17.49 -13.59 1.22
CA GLY A 250 18.25 -12.73 0.33
C GLY A 250 18.29 -13.19 -1.13
N SER A 251 17.63 -14.30 -1.48
CA SER A 251 17.55 -14.73 -2.88
C SER A 251 16.71 -13.76 -3.71
N LEU A 252 17.19 -13.52 -4.92
CA LEU A 252 16.61 -12.56 -5.86
C LEU A 252 16.05 -13.28 -7.07
N SER A 253 14.89 -12.85 -7.54
CA SER A 253 14.34 -13.25 -8.83
C SER A 253 13.63 -12.07 -9.48
N LYS A 254 13.77 -11.93 -10.80
CA LYS A 254 12.90 -11.02 -11.56
C LYS A 254 11.47 -11.55 -11.57
N LEU A 255 10.50 -10.65 -11.50
CA LEU A 255 9.10 -11.02 -11.69
C LEU A 255 8.92 -11.58 -13.11
N GLN A 256 8.32 -12.76 -13.22
CA GLN A 256 7.96 -13.32 -14.52
C GLN A 256 6.70 -12.64 -15.01
N LEU A 257 6.76 -12.07 -16.22
CA LEU A 257 5.64 -11.39 -16.85
C LEU A 257 5.21 -12.16 -18.09
N PRO A 258 3.89 -12.23 -18.37
CA PRO A 258 3.43 -12.75 -19.65
C PRO A 258 3.83 -11.79 -20.79
N ALA A 259 3.86 -12.30 -22.02
CA ALA A 259 4.18 -11.50 -23.20
C ALA A 259 3.10 -10.43 -23.50
N ALA A 260 1.85 -10.71 -23.12
CA ALA A 260 0.70 -9.82 -23.24
C ALA A 260 -0.24 -10.03 -22.04
N ILE A 261 -1.09 -9.05 -21.76
CA ILE A 261 -2.16 -9.13 -20.75
C ILE A 261 -3.48 -8.88 -21.48
N ASP A 262 -4.45 -9.77 -21.29
CA ASP A 262 -5.77 -9.62 -21.91
C ASP A 262 -6.42 -8.31 -21.44
N GLY A 263 -6.91 -7.51 -22.39
CA GLY A 263 -7.54 -6.22 -22.11
C GLY A 263 -6.56 -5.04 -21.91
N MET A 264 -5.24 -5.25 -22.00
CA MET A 264 -4.24 -4.18 -21.92
C MET A 264 -3.52 -3.97 -23.26
N PRO A 265 -3.34 -2.71 -23.71
CA PRO A 265 -2.50 -2.42 -24.86
C PRO A 265 -1.01 -2.53 -24.51
N GLY A 266 -0.22 -2.99 -25.48
CA GLY A 266 1.25 -2.99 -25.41
C GLY A 266 1.86 -4.14 -24.59
N ALA A 267 3.18 -4.09 -24.44
CA ALA A 267 3.93 -5.11 -23.71
C ALA A 267 3.91 -4.83 -22.20
N PRO A 268 3.54 -5.80 -21.35
CA PRO A 268 3.53 -5.62 -19.88
C PRO A 268 4.88 -5.13 -19.32
N ALA A 269 5.98 -5.59 -19.92
CA ALA A 269 7.33 -5.19 -19.56
C ALA A 269 7.60 -3.68 -19.66
N ALA A 270 6.85 -2.95 -20.49
CA ALA A 270 7.01 -1.52 -20.72
C ALA A 270 6.16 -0.64 -19.78
N LEU A 271 5.19 -1.24 -19.07
CA LEU A 271 4.33 -0.52 -18.14
C LEU A 271 5.15 0.05 -16.98
N LYS A 272 4.84 1.28 -16.59
CA LYS A 272 5.43 1.97 -15.43
C LYS A 272 4.63 1.59 -14.18
N VAL A 273 5.30 1.34 -13.07
CA VAL A 273 4.69 0.93 -11.80
C VAL A 273 4.49 2.14 -10.91
N ARG A 274 3.24 2.53 -10.62
CA ARG A 274 2.95 3.63 -9.70
C ARG A 274 2.96 3.20 -8.23
N TRP A 275 2.37 2.04 -7.95
CA TRP A 275 2.20 1.57 -6.58
C TRP A 275 2.11 0.05 -6.50
N LEU A 276 2.58 -0.55 -5.41
CA LEU A 276 2.45 -1.97 -5.12
C LEU A 276 1.76 -2.21 -3.77
N THR A 277 0.99 -3.29 -3.67
CA THR A 277 0.57 -3.86 -2.38
C THR A 277 0.61 -5.39 -2.48
N GLY A 278 0.86 -6.08 -1.36
CA GLY A 278 0.68 -7.52 -1.29
C GLY A 278 -0.78 -7.92 -1.54
N ASP A 279 -1.00 -9.11 -2.08
CA ASP A 279 -2.35 -9.64 -2.35
C ASP A 279 -2.96 -10.43 -1.18
N GLY A 280 -2.25 -10.50 -0.04
CA GLY A 280 -2.62 -11.33 1.11
C GLY A 280 -2.31 -12.83 0.93
N ALA A 281 -1.66 -13.22 -0.17
CA ALA A 281 -1.23 -14.57 -0.49
C ALA A 281 0.22 -14.57 -1.02
N ASN A 282 0.44 -15.10 -2.23
CA ASN A 282 1.77 -15.25 -2.86
C ASN A 282 1.81 -14.45 -4.18
N GLY A 283 1.46 -13.18 -4.09
CA GLY A 283 1.43 -12.25 -5.20
C GLY A 283 1.31 -10.80 -4.75
N ILE A 284 1.17 -9.93 -5.74
CA ILE A 284 1.01 -8.49 -5.52
C ILE A 284 -0.05 -7.90 -6.45
N PHE A 285 -0.65 -6.81 -6.02
CA PHE A 285 -1.32 -5.89 -6.93
C PHE A 285 -0.35 -4.77 -7.31
N ALA A 286 -0.31 -4.43 -8.59
CA ALA A 286 0.48 -3.34 -9.12
C ALA A 286 -0.43 -2.34 -9.83
N GLN A 287 -0.43 -1.09 -9.36
CA GLN A 287 -0.97 0.00 -10.16
C GLN A 287 0.07 0.38 -11.21
N VAL A 288 -0.36 0.41 -12.47
CA VAL A 288 0.52 0.64 -13.61
C VAL A 288 -0.06 1.66 -14.57
N TYR A 289 0.77 2.20 -15.43
CA TYR A 289 0.38 3.10 -16.51
C TYR A 289 1.32 2.97 -17.71
N ASP A 290 0.90 3.47 -18.87
CA ASP A 290 1.70 3.39 -20.08
C ASP A 290 2.86 4.40 -20.10
N ALA A 291 3.66 4.42 -21.17
CA ALA A 291 4.79 5.33 -21.28
C ALA A 291 4.39 6.82 -21.21
N SER A 292 3.17 7.16 -21.66
CA SER A 292 2.63 8.52 -21.70
C SER A 292 2.13 9.03 -20.35
N GLY A 293 1.99 8.15 -19.35
CA GLY A 293 1.41 8.52 -18.04
C GLY A 293 -0.09 8.31 -17.95
N ASN A 294 -0.73 7.92 -19.06
CA ASN A 294 -2.16 7.67 -19.16
C ASN A 294 -2.46 6.16 -19.11
N ASN A 295 -3.74 5.80 -19.17
CA ASN A 295 -4.22 4.42 -19.18
C ASN A 295 -3.78 3.65 -17.93
N GLY A 296 -4.06 4.24 -16.77
CA GLY A 296 -3.94 3.65 -15.47
C GLY A 296 -4.73 2.34 -15.36
N ALA A 297 -4.06 1.31 -14.85
CA ALA A 297 -4.66 0.02 -14.54
C ALA A 297 -4.18 -0.51 -13.20
N VAL A 298 -4.94 -1.42 -12.61
CA VAL A 298 -4.47 -2.27 -11.51
C VAL A 298 -4.37 -3.69 -12.02
N LEU A 299 -3.17 -4.26 -11.91
CA LEU A 299 -2.88 -5.65 -12.26
C LEU A 299 -2.73 -6.50 -11.01
N HIS A 300 -3.26 -7.72 -11.02
CA HIS A 300 -2.90 -8.76 -10.06
C HIS A 300 -1.81 -9.64 -10.66
N LEU A 301 -0.63 -9.66 -10.06
CA LEU A 301 0.54 -10.39 -10.52
C LEU A 301 0.77 -11.58 -9.59
N HIS A 302 0.55 -12.78 -10.11
CA HIS A 302 0.67 -14.01 -9.32
C HIS A 302 1.06 -15.19 -10.21
N SER A 303 1.93 -16.07 -9.72
CA SER A 303 2.27 -17.33 -10.39
C SER A 303 2.67 -17.20 -11.88
N GLY A 304 3.34 -16.09 -12.26
CA GLY A 304 3.72 -15.80 -13.65
C GLY A 304 2.57 -15.38 -14.58
N LYS A 305 1.39 -15.11 -14.00
CA LYS A 305 0.21 -14.55 -14.66
C LYS A 305 0.00 -13.10 -14.24
N ALA A 306 -0.78 -12.39 -15.05
CA ALA A 306 -1.20 -11.04 -14.76
C ALA A 306 -2.65 -10.87 -15.22
N ASP A 307 -3.52 -10.49 -14.29
CA ASP A 307 -4.94 -10.24 -14.53
C ASP A 307 -5.25 -8.75 -14.34
N VAL A 308 -6.07 -8.16 -15.21
CA VAL A 308 -6.55 -6.78 -15.03
C VAL A 308 -7.67 -6.78 -14.00
N ILE A 309 -7.49 -6.02 -12.94
CA ILE A 309 -8.46 -5.88 -11.84
C ILE A 309 -9.26 -4.59 -11.99
N ALA A 310 -8.61 -3.54 -12.49
CA ALA A 310 -9.23 -2.26 -12.74
C ALA A 310 -8.55 -1.54 -13.89
N HIS A 311 -9.30 -0.72 -14.61
CA HIS A 311 -8.80 0.07 -15.73
C HIS A 311 -9.58 1.38 -15.84
N GLU A 312 -8.89 2.51 -15.93
CA GLU A 312 -9.52 3.80 -16.19
C GLU A 312 -9.99 3.88 -17.65
N ALA A 313 -11.14 4.52 -17.91
CA ALA A 313 -11.55 4.73 -19.30
C ALA A 313 -10.55 5.65 -20.04
N SER A 314 -10.35 5.41 -21.34
CA SER A 314 -9.31 6.08 -22.12
C SER A 314 -9.50 7.59 -22.30
N ASP A 315 -10.70 8.10 -22.01
CA ASP A 315 -11.11 9.50 -22.11
C ASP A 315 -11.13 10.23 -20.76
N VAL A 316 -10.67 9.56 -19.69
CA VAL A 316 -10.65 10.13 -18.35
C VAL A 316 -9.54 11.17 -18.23
N GLU A 317 -9.93 12.40 -17.88
CA GLU A 317 -9.00 13.46 -17.51
C GLU A 317 -8.80 13.46 -15.99
N SER A 318 -7.55 13.34 -15.53
CA SER A 318 -7.21 13.33 -14.10
C SER A 318 -7.59 14.61 -13.35
N THR A 319 -7.80 15.72 -14.06
CA THR A 319 -8.13 17.03 -13.48
C THR A 319 -9.63 17.24 -13.28
N LYS A 320 -10.48 16.40 -13.86
CA LYS A 320 -11.93 16.55 -13.74
C LYS A 320 -12.41 15.90 -12.44
N PRO A 321 -13.25 16.60 -11.64
CA PRO A 321 -13.91 15.98 -10.50
C PRO A 321 -14.66 14.73 -10.96
N CYS A 322 -14.39 13.61 -10.32
CA CYS A 322 -15.07 12.37 -10.66
C CYS A 322 -16.04 11.96 -9.56
N ARG A 323 -17.22 11.46 -9.96
CA ARG A 323 -18.25 10.99 -9.06
C ARG A 323 -18.68 9.58 -9.44
N ILE A 324 -18.73 8.69 -8.46
CA ILE A 324 -19.18 7.30 -8.59
C ILE A 324 -20.38 7.11 -7.65
N PRO A 325 -21.59 7.54 -8.05
CA PRO A 325 -22.76 7.53 -7.16
C PRO A 325 -23.25 6.12 -6.84
N GLN A 326 -22.92 5.14 -7.69
CA GLN A 326 -23.25 3.73 -7.53
C GLN A 326 -22.05 2.88 -7.94
N PRO A 327 -21.92 1.64 -7.43
CA PRO A 327 -20.88 0.74 -7.88
C PRO A 327 -20.87 0.59 -9.41
N VAL A 328 -19.67 0.67 -10.00
CA VAL A 328 -19.41 0.53 -11.43
C VAL A 328 -18.52 -0.68 -11.70
N ASP A 329 -18.48 -1.14 -12.95
CA ASP A 329 -17.51 -2.13 -13.38
C ASP A 329 -16.08 -1.58 -13.22
N ALA A 330 -15.23 -2.28 -12.47
CA ALA A 330 -13.86 -1.85 -12.20
C ALA A 330 -12.99 -1.80 -13.46
N LEU A 331 -13.34 -2.56 -14.51
CA LEU A 331 -12.62 -2.54 -15.79
C LEU A 331 -13.03 -1.36 -16.69
N ARG A 332 -14.02 -0.56 -16.26
CA ARG A 332 -14.54 0.59 -17.00
C ARG A 332 -14.76 1.76 -16.06
N LEU A 333 -13.74 2.09 -15.28
CA LEU A 333 -13.83 3.17 -14.32
C LEU A 333 -14.00 4.50 -15.04
N PRO A 334 -15.04 5.30 -14.72
CA PRO A 334 -15.22 6.64 -15.30
C PRO A 334 -14.27 7.68 -14.68
N CYS A 335 -13.37 7.25 -13.79
CA CYS A 335 -12.50 8.09 -12.99
C CYS A 335 -11.05 7.63 -13.09
N ALA A 336 -10.12 8.57 -12.90
CA ALA A 336 -8.69 8.28 -12.88
C ALA A 336 -8.35 7.52 -11.60
N LEU A 337 -7.60 6.42 -11.69
CA LEU A 337 -7.28 5.61 -10.52
C LEU A 337 -6.46 6.41 -9.49
N PRO A 338 -6.84 6.44 -8.20
CA PRO A 338 -6.03 7.07 -7.17
C PRO A 338 -4.65 6.41 -7.05
N GLU A 339 -3.62 7.16 -6.65
CA GLU A 339 -2.21 6.75 -6.82
C GLU A 339 -1.66 5.70 -5.85
N ALA A 340 -2.22 5.58 -4.66
CA ALA A 340 -1.75 4.66 -3.64
C ALA A 340 -2.83 3.65 -3.31
N MET A 341 -2.38 2.48 -2.86
CA MET A 341 -3.23 1.31 -2.76
C MET A 341 -2.83 0.45 -1.57
N THR A 342 -3.83 -0.10 -0.89
CA THR A 342 -3.63 -1.19 0.07
C THR A 342 -4.68 -2.28 -0.14
N TYR A 343 -4.35 -3.51 0.22
CA TYR A 343 -5.26 -4.64 0.16
C TYR A 343 -5.81 -5.00 1.55
N ARG A 344 -7.12 -5.23 1.61
CA ARG A 344 -7.85 -5.63 2.80
C ARG A 344 -8.96 -6.60 2.46
N SER A 345 -8.85 -7.85 2.92
CA SER A 345 -9.97 -8.81 2.99
C SER A 345 -10.78 -8.94 1.68
N GLY A 346 -10.11 -9.15 0.55
CA GLY A 346 -10.75 -9.27 -0.76
C GLY A 346 -11.06 -7.94 -1.45
N SER A 347 -10.62 -6.81 -0.89
CA SER A 347 -10.80 -5.48 -1.47
C SER A 347 -9.50 -4.72 -1.58
N LEU A 348 -9.35 -3.96 -2.66
CA LEU A 348 -8.35 -2.91 -2.79
C LEU A 348 -8.96 -1.59 -2.36
N ILE A 349 -8.21 -0.83 -1.58
CA ILE A 349 -8.58 0.52 -1.17
C ILE A 349 -7.53 1.45 -1.74
N LEU A 350 -7.97 2.38 -2.60
CA LEU A 350 -7.10 3.31 -3.30
C LEU A 350 -7.37 4.75 -2.85
N GLY A 351 -6.31 5.52 -2.65
CA GLY A 351 -6.34 6.97 -2.41
C GLY A 351 -5.14 7.64 -3.07
N GLY A 352 -5.24 8.91 -3.44
CA GLY A 352 -4.08 9.69 -3.91
C GLY A 352 -4.47 10.58 -5.08
N LEU A 353 -4.10 11.87 -5.02
CA LEU A 353 -4.34 12.90 -6.05
C LEU A 353 -5.76 12.90 -6.66
N ALA A 354 -6.76 12.53 -5.87
CA ALA A 354 -8.14 12.42 -6.29
C ALA A 354 -9.05 12.92 -5.18
N ASP A 355 -10.21 13.49 -5.54
CA ASP A 355 -11.21 13.97 -4.59
C ASP A 355 -12.08 12.83 -3.98
N TYR A 356 -11.59 11.59 -3.99
CA TYR A 356 -12.30 10.42 -3.47
C TYR A 356 -11.35 9.30 -3.01
N ILE A 357 -11.88 8.37 -2.19
CA ILE A 357 -11.25 7.07 -1.87
C ILE A 357 -12.02 5.98 -2.61
N LEU A 358 -11.34 5.16 -3.39
CA LEU A 358 -11.95 4.06 -4.15
C LEU A 358 -11.86 2.75 -3.38
N GLN A 359 -12.94 1.98 -3.37
CA GLN A 359 -12.90 0.57 -2.99
C GLN A 359 -13.19 -0.29 -4.22
N ILE A 360 -12.35 -1.27 -4.49
CA ILE A 360 -12.53 -2.27 -5.54
C ILE A 360 -12.67 -3.63 -4.89
N ARG A 361 -13.74 -4.37 -5.17
CA ARG A 361 -13.93 -5.73 -4.66
C ARG A 361 -13.34 -6.73 -5.65
N VAL A 362 -12.30 -7.46 -5.22
CA VAL A 362 -11.58 -8.41 -6.08
C VAL A 362 -12.19 -9.81 -6.00
N THR A 363 -12.62 -10.24 -4.79
CA THR A 363 -13.17 -11.58 -4.52
C THR A 363 -14.46 -11.53 -3.74
#